data_AF-A0A8T5KWH5-F1
#
_entry.id   AF-A0A8T5KWH5-F1
#
_cell.length_a   1.000
_cell.length_b   1.000
_cell.length_c   1.000
_cell.angle_alpha   90.00
_cell.angle_beta   90.00
_cell.angle_gamma   90.00
#
_symmetry.space_group_name_H-M   'P 1'
#
loop_
_entity.id
_entity.type
_entity.pdbx_description
1 polymer ?
#
loop_
_entity_poly.entity_id
_entity_poly.type
_entity_poly.pdbx_seq_one_letter_code
_entity_poly.pdbx_strand_id
1 'polypeptide(L)'
;MKGIIVQFRRSRKRIHERHYLLDLGLASREEAQKMAGKAVEWKSPGGKVIKGKISDAHGNKGLVRAIFEKGLPGQAITNEIEVSGTDKKEKNERSN
;
A
#
# COMPACT_ATOMS: atom_id res chain seq x y z
N MET A 1 7.90 1.98 -8.05
CA MET A 1 8.17 0.59 -7.59
C MET A 1 6.91 -0.22 -7.80
N LYS A 2 6.99 -1.47 -8.25
CA LYS A 2 5.81 -2.34 -8.40
C LYS A 2 5.59 -3.17 -7.13
N GLY A 3 4.36 -3.60 -6.91
CA GLY A 3 4.00 -4.53 -5.85
C GLY A 3 2.78 -5.37 -6.24
N ILE A 4 2.43 -6.32 -5.39
CA ILE A 4 1.29 -7.23 -5.59
C ILE A 4 0.32 -7.07 -4.43
N ILE A 5 -0.99 -7.03 -4.72
CA ILE A 5 -2.02 -7.11 -3.68
C ILE A 5 -2.14 -8.56 -3.23
N VAL A 6 -1.76 -8.83 -1.97
CA VAL A 6 -1.83 -10.19 -1.41
C VAL A 6 -3.24 -10.50 -0.93
N GLN A 7 -3.78 -9.65 -0.06
CA GLN A 7 -5.11 -9.90 0.52
C GLN A 7 -5.69 -8.67 1.21
N PHE A 8 -7.01 -8.68 1.39
CA PHE A 8 -7.71 -7.76 2.29
C PHE A 8 -7.31 -8.00 3.74
N ARG A 9 -7.23 -6.94 4.53
CA ARG A 9 -7.17 -7.07 5.98
C ARG A 9 -8.50 -7.60 6.48
N ARG A 10 -8.50 -8.85 6.93
CA ARG A 10 -9.68 -9.53 7.44
C ARG A 10 -9.41 -10.21 8.77
N SER A 11 -10.46 -10.34 9.56
CA SER A 11 -10.58 -11.29 10.65
C SER A 11 -11.38 -12.51 10.16
N ARG A 12 -11.67 -13.46 11.06
CA ARG A 12 -12.46 -14.67 10.74
C ARG A 12 -13.82 -14.35 10.11
N LYS A 13 -14.49 -13.28 10.58
CA LYS A 13 -15.85 -12.90 10.13
C LYS A 13 -15.98 -11.50 9.54
N ARG A 14 -14.95 -10.64 9.65
CA ARG A 14 -15.01 -9.23 9.23
C ARG A 14 -13.93 -8.94 8.20
N ILE A 15 -14.29 -8.27 7.13
CA ILE A 15 -13.37 -7.78 6.10
C ILE A 15 -13.33 -6.26 6.19
N HIS A 16 -12.14 -5.69 6.16
CA HIS A 16 -11.95 -4.24 6.04
C HIS A 16 -11.72 -3.91 4.57
N GLU A 17 -12.77 -3.47 3.89
CA GLU A 17 -12.81 -3.33 2.42
C GLU A 17 -11.80 -2.33 1.84
N ARG A 18 -11.28 -1.40 2.66
CA ARG A 18 -10.31 -0.38 2.22
C ARG A 18 -8.87 -0.70 2.61
N HIS A 19 -8.65 -1.74 3.42
CA HIS A 19 -7.33 -2.05 3.97
C HIS A 19 -6.78 -3.31 3.30
N TYR A 20 -5.58 -3.21 2.76
CA TYR A 20 -4.95 -4.27 1.99
C TYR A 20 -3.54 -4.53 2.48
N LEU A 21 -3.12 -5.79 2.37
CA LEU A 21 -1.73 -6.19 2.48
C LEU A 21 -1.15 -6.19 1.07
N LEU A 22 -0.03 -5.48 0.91
CA LEU A 22 0.73 -5.44 -0.32
C LEU A 22 2.08 -6.11 -0.08
N ASP A 23 2.54 -6.87 -1.07
CA ASP A 23 3.89 -7.38 -1.16
C ASP A 23 4.67 -6.51 -2.15
N LEU A 24 5.73 -5.88 -1.67
CA LEU A 24 6.62 -5.06 -2.48
C LEU A 24 7.92 -5.81 -2.82
N GLY A 25 8.03 -7.10 -2.48
CA GLY A 25 9.27 -7.88 -2.62
C GLY A 25 10.33 -7.52 -1.57
N LEU A 26 9.90 -7.03 -0.41
CA LEU A 26 10.80 -6.66 0.69
C LEU A 26 11.00 -7.85 1.63
N ALA A 27 12.20 -7.99 2.19
CA ALA A 27 12.52 -9.12 3.05
C ALA A 27 12.26 -8.83 4.54
N SER A 28 12.38 -7.56 4.94
CA SER A 28 12.39 -7.16 6.34
C SER A 28 11.33 -6.11 6.69
N ARG A 29 10.92 -6.11 7.97
CA ARG A 29 10.00 -5.10 8.51
C ARG A 29 10.57 -3.68 8.40
N GLU A 30 11.89 -3.51 8.56
CA GLU A 30 12.55 -2.21 8.52
C GLU A 30 12.45 -1.57 7.13
N GLU A 31 12.63 -2.36 6.08
CA GLU A 31 12.44 -1.91 4.69
C GLU A 31 10.97 -1.53 4.44
N ALA A 32 10.04 -2.35 4.90
CA ALA A 32 8.62 -2.08 4.79
C ALA A 32 8.22 -0.78 5.50
N GLN A 33 8.83 -0.48 6.65
CA GLN A 33 8.56 0.73 7.42
C GLN A 33 9.05 1.99 6.71
N LYS A 34 10.16 1.92 5.95
CA LYS A 34 10.62 3.02 5.08
C LYS A 34 9.66 3.35 3.95
N MET A 35 8.76 2.41 3.61
CA MET A 35 7.74 2.60 2.59
C MET A 35 6.44 3.19 3.15
N ALA A 36 6.29 3.27 4.48
CA ALA A 36 5.14 3.91 5.10
C ALA A 36 5.06 5.38 4.68
N GLY A 37 3.85 5.85 4.38
CA GLY A 37 3.58 7.22 3.94
C GLY A 37 3.57 7.41 2.43
N LYS A 38 4.11 6.48 1.63
CA LYS A 38 4.11 6.59 0.16
C LYS A 38 2.73 6.35 -0.44
N ALA A 39 2.47 6.97 -1.59
CA ALA A 39 1.23 6.78 -2.33
C ALA A 39 1.31 5.51 -3.19
N VAL A 40 0.17 4.86 -3.36
CA VAL A 40 0.00 3.67 -4.19
C VAL A 40 -1.20 3.85 -5.10
N GLU A 41 -1.09 3.35 -6.32
CA GLU A 41 -2.15 3.40 -7.30
C GLU A 41 -2.40 2.01 -7.85
N TRP A 42 -3.67 1.60 -7.87
CA TRP A 42 -4.11 0.39 -8.51
C TRP A 42 -4.88 0.73 -9.78
N LYS A 43 -4.52 0.09 -10.89
CA LYS A 43 -5.18 0.23 -12.18
C LYS A 43 -6.09 -0.97 -12.39
N SER A 44 -7.39 -0.72 -12.53
CA SER A 44 -8.35 -1.75 -12.90
C SER A 44 -8.19 -2.13 -14.38
N PRO A 45 -8.58 -3.36 -14.78
CA PRO A 45 -8.63 -3.75 -16.19
C PRO A 45 -9.51 -2.82 -17.04
N GLY A 46 -10.54 -2.21 -16.44
CA GLY A 46 -11.44 -1.26 -17.09
C GLY A 46 -10.94 0.20 -17.10
N GLY A 47 -9.65 0.44 -16.84
CA GLY A 47 -9.03 1.78 -16.94
C GLY A 47 -9.27 2.72 -15.75
N LYS A 48 -10.03 2.32 -14.73
CA LYS A 48 -10.17 3.10 -13.48
C LYS A 48 -8.89 3.00 -12.66
N VAL A 49 -8.42 4.14 -12.15
CA VAL A 49 -7.30 4.23 -11.22
C VAL A 49 -7.84 4.50 -9.82
N ILE A 50 -7.44 3.70 -8.84
CA ILE A 50 -7.80 3.87 -7.43
C ILE A 50 -6.52 4.17 -6.66
N LYS A 51 -6.51 5.32 -6.00
CA LYS A 51 -5.37 5.78 -5.20
C LYS A 51 -5.50 5.30 -3.76
N GLY A 52 -4.35 5.16 -3.13
CA GLY A 52 -4.20 4.78 -1.74
C GLY A 52 -2.88 5.26 -1.17
N LYS A 53 -2.69 4.98 0.10
CA LYS A 53 -1.48 5.33 0.85
C LYS A 53 -1.03 4.13 1.67
N ILE A 54 0.28 3.90 1.70
CA ILE A 54 0.88 2.92 2.60
C ILE A 54 0.79 3.49 4.02
N SER A 55 0.08 2.78 4.89
CA SER A 55 -0.12 3.18 6.28
C SER A 55 1.05 2.77 7.14
N ASP A 56 1.43 1.49 7.11
CA ASP A 56 2.45 0.93 8.00
C ASP A 56 2.89 -0.47 7.54
N ALA A 57 3.98 -0.99 8.11
CA ALA A 57 4.45 -2.35 7.87
C ALA A 57 3.50 -3.42 8.46
N HIS A 58 3.54 -4.63 7.90
CA HIS A 58 2.79 -5.79 8.34
C HIS A 58 3.68 -7.01 8.56
N GLY A 59 3.65 -7.55 9.78
CA GLY A 59 4.44 -8.72 10.14
C GLY A 59 5.95 -8.50 10.00
N ASN A 60 6.67 -9.60 9.86
CA ASN A 60 8.14 -9.60 9.81
C ASN A 60 8.71 -9.91 8.40
N LYS A 61 7.84 -10.28 7.44
CA LYS A 61 8.23 -10.69 6.08
C LYS A 61 8.24 -9.53 5.06
N GLY A 62 8.40 -8.29 5.53
CA GLY A 62 8.44 -7.12 4.64
C GLY A 62 7.12 -6.75 3.94
N LEU A 63 5.98 -7.29 4.36
CA LEU A 63 4.68 -6.86 3.85
C LEU A 63 4.33 -5.45 4.34
N VAL A 64 3.52 -4.72 3.57
CA VAL A 64 3.01 -3.40 3.96
C VAL A 64 1.49 -3.37 3.95
N ARG A 65 0.91 -2.49 4.77
CA ARG A 65 -0.53 -2.21 4.77
C ARG A 65 -0.77 -0.94 3.97
N ALA A 66 -1.72 -0.99 3.05
CA ALA A 66 -2.20 0.17 2.34
C ALA A 66 -3.68 0.42 2.63
N ILE A 67 -4.04 1.70 2.68
CA ILE A 67 -5.41 2.18 2.78
C ILE A 67 -5.75 2.87 1.47
N PHE A 68 -6.72 2.32 0.74
CA PHE A 68 -7.22 2.93 -0.49
C PHE A 68 -8.43 3.81 -0.21
N GLU A 69 -8.65 4.80 -1.06
CA GLU A 69 -9.81 5.69 -0.96
C GLU A 69 -11.13 4.94 -1.12
N LYS A 70 -11.13 3.94 -2.02
CA LYS A 70 -12.27 3.07 -2.32
C LYS A 70 -11.89 1.61 -2.12
N GLY A 71 -12.89 0.80 -1.82
CA GLY A 71 -12.73 -0.65 -1.82
C GLY A 71 -12.43 -1.15 -3.23
N LEU A 72 -11.45 -2.04 -3.34
CA LEU A 72 -11.14 -2.78 -4.54
C LEU A 72 -12.06 -4.01 -4.62
N PRO A 73 -12.45 -4.42 -5.84
CA PRO A 73 -13.17 -5.68 -6.01
C PRO A 73 -12.29 -6.85 -5.56
N GLY A 74 -12.90 -7.96 -5.13
CA GLY A 74 -12.17 -9.17 -4.72
C GLY A 74 -11.21 -9.71 -5.77
N GLN A 75 -11.51 -9.47 -7.06
CA GLN A 75 -10.69 -9.79 -8.21
C GLN A 75 -9.36 -9.01 -8.28
N ALA A 76 -9.19 -7.96 -7.47
CA ALA A 76 -7.94 -7.21 -7.40
C ALA A 76 -6.83 -7.93 -6.61
N ILE A 77 -7.16 -9.01 -5.89
CA ILE A 77 -6.15 -9.87 -5.28
C ILE A 77 -5.26 -10.45 -6.39
N THR A 78 -3.95 -10.55 -6.17
CA THR A 78 -2.90 -10.91 -7.13
C THR A 78 -2.59 -9.90 -8.24
N ASN A 79 -3.28 -8.77 -8.31
CA ASN A 79 -2.94 -7.73 -9.29
C ASN A 79 -1.74 -6.87 -8.86
N GLU A 80 -1.07 -6.33 -9.86
CA GLU A 80 0.02 -5.37 -9.67
C GLU A 80 -0.51 -4.00 -9.20
N ILE A 81 0.28 -3.35 -8.35
CA ILE A 81 0.12 -1.95 -7.94
C ILE A 81 1.40 -1.18 -8.21
N GLU A 82 1.25 0.11 -8.48
CA GLU A 82 2.36 1.03 -8.65
C GLU A 82 2.49 1.89 -7.38
N VAL A 83 3.66 1.84 -6.74
CA VAL A 83 4.04 2.75 -5.66
C VAL A 83 4.69 3.98 -6.29
N SER A 84 3.98 5.10 -6.23
CA SER A 84 4.50 6.43 -6.55
C SER A 84 5.13 7.02 -5.31
N GLY A 85 6.46 7.09 -5.29
CA GLY A 85 7.21 7.75 -4.23
C GLY A 85 7.04 9.25 -4.32
N THR A 86 5.98 9.81 -3.75
CA THR A 86 5.97 11.24 -3.40
C THR A 86 6.62 11.36 -2.03
N ASP A 87 7.95 11.50 -2.03
CA ASP A 87 8.70 12.04 -0.91
C ASP A 87 8.24 13.49 -0.68
N LYS A 88 7.15 13.69 0.07
CA LYS A 88 6.98 14.95 0.80
C LYS A 88 7.87 14.91 2.04
N LYS A 89 9.19 14.94 1.83
CA LYS A 89 10.08 15.63 2.76
C LYS A 89 9.97 17.11 2.40
N GLU A 90 8.96 17.78 2.94
CA GLU A 90 9.09 19.23 3.13
C GLU A 90 10.33 19.42 4.02
N LYS A 91 11.39 19.94 3.42
CA LYS A 91 12.49 20.55 4.15
C LYS A 91 11.90 21.62 5.05
N ASN A 92 11.80 21.36 6.35
CA ASN A 92 11.69 22.44 7.32
C ASN A 92 13.10 22.91 7.66
N GLU A 93 13.77 23.54 6.69
CA GLU A 93 14.85 24.48 6.95
C GLU A 93 14.19 25.86 7.06
N ARG A 94 13.68 26.18 8.24
CA ARG A 94 13.47 27.57 8.63
C ARG A 94 14.57 27.96 9.58
N SER A 95 15.56 28.61 8.98
CA SER A 95 16.54 29.49 9.60
C SER A 95 15.86 30.48 10.54
N ASN A 96 16.43 30.65 11.74
CA ASN A 96 16.77 31.97 12.28
C ASN A 96 17.87 31.82 13.33
#